data_AF-A0A285ZXH1-F1
#
_entry.id   AF-A0A285ZXH1-F1
#
_cell.length_a   1.000
_cell.length_b   1.000
_cell.length_c   1.000
_cell.angle_alpha   90.00
_cell.angle_beta   90.00
_cell.angle_gamma   90.00
#
_symmetry.space_group_name_H-M   'P 1'
#
loop_
_entity.id
_entity.type
_entity.pdbx_description
1 polymer ?
#
loop_
_entity_poly.entity_id
_entity_poly.type
_entity_poly.pdbx_seq_one_letter_code
_entity_poly.pdbx_strand_id
1 'polypeptide(L)'
;MTPVKVLLSIISLYLVLGLMALAYPEDGIHVGDTTLRYPKLSQVFEKAETTTDSAGNKVKVEQVDPEDAIRQMMEETKAKQFAAYSDSLKYYEDFFREGRTRFDLPNNDLTWFDRFFTSLQNAQKDSSVVHVIHYGDSQLEEDRISSTIREDLQTEFGGNGPGMLPAVMHIPSQSTSQWNNGDLQRYIIFGPKEEHATHNRYGPLAQVGELNGSAVIGVKKREGRKDMFPHVGGYSTIKVLASNKGSLKLRLTYEHEVTEQVGTNADGSPKLKIKNKKETAAAPAVEKFTKLNVYTWKLPDTTSNIKLYLSGRTEIYAISVDGSYGVAVDNVAMRGSSGTVFHKIDSQLLAESYKAMNAKLIIMEYGGNMVPSMTPKNLDWSKKLITRQIQSVKKANPDADILFIGPADMAKQINGRWQTYPGLGITIKMLREVALENGLAYWDMHRVMGGENAMIKWVKKSPPLGFTDHVHFTRRGASYMGDLFCSSLHMYYDYFQFRDRHHLNDSKLKDIRKFSDKKQANADTTKVIDLNKEKLNP
;
A
#
# COMPACT_ATOMS: atom_id res chain seq x y z
N MET A 1 62.51 -30.23 -38.22
CA MET A 1 63.56 -30.61 -37.24
C MET A 1 63.02 -31.75 -36.40
N THR A 2 63.81 -32.78 -36.09
CA THR A 2 63.33 -33.91 -35.27
C THR A 2 63.12 -33.49 -33.81
N PRO A 3 62.18 -34.10 -33.06
CA PRO A 3 61.87 -33.72 -31.68
C PRO A 3 63.09 -33.70 -30.75
N VAL A 4 64.03 -34.62 -30.97
CA VAL A 4 65.32 -34.67 -30.25
C VAL A 4 66.16 -33.41 -30.51
N LYS A 5 66.17 -32.87 -31.74
CA LYS A 5 66.89 -31.63 -32.05
C LYS A 5 66.25 -30.42 -31.36
N VAL A 6 64.92 -30.38 -31.25
CA VAL A 6 64.21 -29.30 -30.53
C VAL A 6 64.50 -29.36 -29.03
N LEU A 7 64.45 -30.55 -28.43
CA LEU A 7 64.79 -30.73 -27.01
C LEU A 7 66.25 -30.34 -26.73
N LEU A 8 67.19 -30.76 -27.58
CA LEU A 8 68.60 -30.36 -27.46
C LEU A 8 68.78 -28.86 -27.63
N SER A 9 68.04 -28.20 -28.53
CA SER A 9 68.06 -26.74 -28.67
C SER A 9 67.53 -26.02 -27.43
N ILE A 10 66.46 -26.52 -26.82
CA ILE A 10 65.89 -25.95 -25.59
C ILE A 10 66.85 -26.15 -24.41
N ILE A 11 67.41 -27.35 -24.24
CA ILE A 11 68.41 -27.62 -23.19
C ILE A 11 69.63 -26.74 -23.39
N SER A 12 70.14 -26.63 -24.63
CA SER A 12 71.25 -25.74 -24.97
C SER A 12 70.94 -24.28 -24.64
N LEU A 13 69.72 -23.80 -24.91
CA LEU A 13 69.30 -22.44 -24.60
C LEU A 13 69.32 -22.20 -23.09
N TYR A 14 68.76 -23.11 -22.29
CA TYR A 14 68.76 -22.99 -20.83
C TYR A 14 70.17 -23.11 -20.23
N LEU A 15 71.05 -23.92 -20.83
CA LEU A 15 72.44 -24.03 -20.40
C LEU A 15 73.21 -22.72 -20.65
N VAL A 16 72.97 -22.08 -21.81
CA VAL A 16 73.52 -20.75 -22.13
C VAL A 16 72.96 -19.68 -21.19
N LEU A 17 71.65 -19.67 -20.94
CA LEU A 17 71.01 -18.75 -20.00
C LEU A 17 71.51 -18.94 -18.55
N GLY A 18 71.76 -20.17 -18.13
CA GLY A 18 72.34 -20.49 -16.82
C GLY A 18 73.82 -20.08 -16.72
N LEU A 19 74.62 -20.28 -17.77
CA LEU A 19 75.99 -19.79 -17.84
C LEU A 19 76.07 -18.27 -17.85
N MET A 20 75.15 -17.59 -18.55
CA MET A 20 75.03 -16.14 -18.46
C MET A 20 74.70 -15.70 -17.03
N ALA A 21 73.82 -16.40 -16.31
CA ALA A 21 73.52 -16.11 -14.91
C ALA A 21 74.74 -16.18 -13.99
N LEU A 22 75.70 -17.07 -14.29
CA LEU A 22 76.96 -17.21 -13.54
C LEU A 22 77.99 -16.14 -13.90
N ALA A 23 78.01 -15.68 -15.15
CA ALA A 23 78.97 -14.69 -15.64
C ALA A 23 78.48 -13.24 -15.47
N TYR A 24 77.19 -13.02 -15.22
CA TYR A 24 76.61 -11.68 -15.09
C TYR A 24 77.00 -11.05 -13.75
N PRO A 25 77.57 -9.83 -13.74
CA PRO A 25 78.04 -9.19 -12.52
C PRO A 25 76.90 -8.85 -11.55
N GLU A 26 77.14 -8.96 -10.24
CA GLU A 26 76.09 -8.84 -9.21
C GLU A 26 75.38 -7.48 -9.22
N ASP A 27 76.12 -6.42 -9.49
CA ASP A 27 75.60 -5.05 -9.50
C ASP A 27 74.81 -4.71 -10.78
N GLY A 28 74.83 -5.63 -11.75
CA GLY A 28 74.28 -5.43 -13.09
C GLY A 28 75.27 -4.75 -14.03
N ILE A 29 74.90 -4.66 -15.31
CA ILE A 29 75.67 -3.92 -16.31
C ILE A 29 74.96 -2.59 -16.54
N HIS A 30 75.64 -1.49 -16.23
CA HIS A 30 75.13 -0.14 -16.43
C HIS A 30 75.36 0.30 -17.88
N VAL A 31 74.27 0.67 -18.57
CA VAL A 31 74.28 1.25 -19.92
C VAL A 31 73.48 2.55 -19.88
N GLY A 32 74.19 3.68 -19.87
CA GLY A 32 73.59 4.99 -19.59
C GLY A 32 73.00 5.03 -18.18
N ASP A 33 71.78 5.54 -18.04
CA ASP A 33 71.05 5.59 -16.75
C ASP A 33 70.32 4.28 -16.42
N THR A 34 70.39 3.26 -17.29
CA THR A 34 69.70 1.99 -17.09
C THR A 34 70.67 0.90 -16.64
N THR A 35 70.29 0.16 -15.61
CA THR A 35 71.05 -1.00 -15.14
C THR A 35 70.37 -2.27 -15.61
N LEU A 36 70.99 -2.98 -16.57
CA LEU A 36 70.53 -4.30 -16.98
C LEU A 36 70.96 -5.30 -15.91
N ARG A 37 70.00 -5.95 -15.26
CA ARG A 37 70.24 -7.02 -14.26
C ARG A 37 69.75 -8.36 -14.80
N TYR A 38 70.48 -9.42 -14.49
CA TYR A 38 70.09 -10.78 -14.82
C TYR A 38 69.76 -11.55 -13.53
N PRO A 39 68.61 -12.27 -13.44
CA PRO A 39 68.22 -12.97 -12.23
C PRO A 39 69.22 -14.06 -11.83
N LYS A 40 69.62 -14.11 -10.55
CA LYS A 40 70.46 -15.22 -10.06
C LYS A 40 69.61 -16.48 -9.89
N LEU A 41 70.21 -17.64 -10.18
CA LEU A 41 69.56 -18.95 -9.97
C LEU A 41 69.10 -19.15 -8.51
N SER A 42 69.79 -18.59 -7.52
CA SER A 42 69.39 -18.70 -6.10
C SER A 42 68.09 -17.95 -5.77
N GLN A 43 67.83 -16.80 -6.41
CA GLN A 43 66.62 -16.01 -6.19
C GLN A 43 65.37 -16.66 -6.80
N VAL A 44 65.54 -17.52 -7.81
CA VAL A 44 64.43 -18.26 -8.44
C VAL A 44 63.97 -19.44 -7.56
N PHE A 45 64.80 -19.89 -6.60
CA PHE A 45 64.53 -21.05 -5.76
C PHE A 45 64.45 -20.76 -4.24
N GLU A 46 64.48 -19.50 -3.80
CA GLU A 46 64.38 -19.15 -2.37
C GLU A 46 62.94 -19.21 -1.83
N LYS A 47 62.76 -19.90 -0.69
CA LYS A 47 61.51 -20.06 0.07
C LYS A 47 61.44 -19.02 1.20
N ALA A 48 60.32 -18.28 1.24
CA ALA A 48 59.73 -17.45 2.31
C ALA A 48 60.67 -16.77 3.35
N GLU A 49 60.65 -15.44 3.37
CA GLU A 49 61.36 -14.60 4.34
C GLU A 49 60.87 -14.80 5.80
N THR A 50 61.81 -14.89 6.74
CA THR A 50 61.57 -14.77 8.20
C THR A 50 62.01 -13.39 8.68
N THR A 51 61.20 -12.71 9.49
CA THR A 51 61.60 -11.48 10.20
C THR A 51 61.74 -11.73 11.70
N THR A 52 62.28 -10.75 12.42
CA THR A 52 62.66 -10.87 13.84
C THR A 52 61.80 -9.92 14.67
N ASP A 53 61.21 -10.38 15.77
CA ASP A 53 60.44 -9.52 16.67
C ASP A 53 61.34 -8.57 17.50
N SER A 54 60.73 -7.64 18.22
CA SER A 54 61.43 -6.65 19.05
C SER A 54 62.24 -7.24 20.22
N ALA A 55 62.18 -8.55 20.45
CA ALA A 55 62.98 -9.29 21.43
C ALA A 55 64.09 -10.14 20.77
N GLY A 56 64.24 -10.09 19.44
CA GLY A 56 65.29 -10.80 18.71
C GLY A 56 64.96 -12.24 18.33
N ASN A 57 63.70 -12.68 18.45
CA ASN A 57 63.28 -14.01 18.03
C ASN A 57 62.83 -14.01 16.56
N LYS A 58 63.26 -15.00 15.78
CA LYS A 58 62.79 -15.21 14.40
C LYS A 58 61.32 -15.65 14.43
N VAL A 59 60.43 -14.78 14.00
CA VAL A 59 58.99 -15.06 13.88
C VAL A 59 58.68 -15.28 12.40
N LYS A 60 58.00 -16.39 12.09
CA LYS A 60 57.39 -16.55 10.76
C LYS A 60 56.28 -15.52 10.65
N VAL A 61 56.40 -14.57 9.73
CA VAL A 61 55.25 -13.79 9.29
C VAL A 61 54.38 -14.78 8.54
N GLU A 62 53.31 -15.27 9.19
CA GLU A 62 52.22 -15.91 8.44
C GLU A 62 51.67 -14.83 7.51
N GLN A 63 52.07 -14.87 6.23
CA GLN A 63 51.30 -14.23 5.18
C GLN A 63 49.93 -14.90 5.23
N VAL A 64 48.95 -14.23 5.83
CA VAL A 64 47.55 -14.65 5.73
C VAL A 64 47.26 -14.75 4.23
N ASP A 65 46.82 -15.94 3.80
CA ASP A 65 46.47 -16.18 2.41
C ASP A 65 45.52 -15.05 1.97
N PRO A 66 45.82 -14.30 0.90
CA PRO A 66 44.94 -13.26 0.38
C PRO A 66 43.49 -13.74 0.21
N GLU A 67 43.27 -15.02 -0.12
CA GLU A 67 41.93 -15.60 -0.20
C GLU A 67 41.24 -15.71 1.18
N ASP A 68 41.97 -16.10 2.23
CA ASP A 68 41.44 -16.17 3.59
C ASP A 68 41.14 -14.78 4.17
N ALA A 69 42.00 -13.79 3.89
CA ALA A 69 41.76 -12.41 4.29
C ALA A 69 40.52 -11.82 3.59
N ILE A 70 40.35 -12.06 2.29
CA ILE A 70 39.16 -11.67 1.53
C ILE A 70 37.91 -12.37 2.09
N ARG A 71 38.01 -13.66 2.39
CA ARG A 71 36.90 -14.42 2.98
C ARG A 71 36.48 -13.86 4.34
N GLN A 72 37.44 -13.57 5.23
CA GLN A 72 37.15 -12.96 6.53
C GLN A 72 36.49 -11.58 6.36
N MET A 73 37.01 -10.72 5.48
CA MET A 73 36.41 -9.42 5.19
C MET A 73 34.98 -9.52 4.64
N MET A 74 34.72 -10.50 3.77
CA MET A 74 33.38 -10.79 3.25
C MET A 74 32.45 -11.30 4.34
N GLU A 75 32.91 -12.18 5.22
CA GLU A 75 32.15 -12.69 6.37
C GLU A 75 31.81 -11.56 7.37
N GLU A 76 32.76 -10.67 7.66
CA GLU A 76 32.54 -9.50 8.52
C GLU A 76 31.55 -8.51 7.91
N THR A 77 31.67 -8.23 6.61
CA THR A 77 30.74 -7.34 5.89
C THR A 77 29.33 -7.93 5.89
N LYS A 78 29.21 -9.23 5.62
CA LYS A 78 27.94 -9.96 5.71
C LYS A 78 27.36 -9.91 7.13
N ALA A 79 28.18 -10.09 8.17
CA ALA A 79 27.74 -10.03 9.56
C ALA A 79 27.26 -8.63 9.97
N LYS A 80 27.95 -7.56 9.55
CA LYS A 80 27.52 -6.16 9.78
C LYS A 80 26.19 -5.88 9.08
N GLN A 81 26.06 -6.31 7.84
CA GLN A 81 24.83 -6.17 7.05
C GLN A 81 23.67 -6.94 7.71
N PHE A 82 23.89 -8.18 8.14
CA PHE A 82 22.87 -9.01 8.79
C PHE A 82 22.46 -8.44 10.15
N ALA A 83 23.39 -7.84 10.90
CA ALA A 83 23.08 -7.15 12.15
C ALA A 83 22.16 -5.95 11.90
N ALA A 84 22.48 -5.07 10.95
CA ALA A 84 21.64 -3.93 10.61
C ALA A 84 20.23 -4.36 10.16
N TYR A 85 20.14 -5.40 9.31
CA TYR A 85 18.85 -5.91 8.86
C TYR A 85 18.06 -6.60 9.97
N SER A 86 18.74 -7.28 10.90
CA SER A 86 18.09 -7.90 12.05
C SER A 86 17.40 -6.86 12.92
N ASP A 87 18.04 -5.72 13.19
CA ASP A 87 17.47 -4.68 14.05
C ASP A 87 16.22 -4.05 13.40
N SER A 88 16.29 -3.71 12.11
CA SER A 88 15.12 -3.22 11.35
C SER A 88 14.02 -4.26 11.26
N LEU A 89 14.35 -5.54 10.99
CA LEU A 89 13.36 -6.62 10.93
C LEU A 89 12.65 -6.80 12.27
N LYS A 90 13.41 -6.76 13.38
CA LYS A 90 12.86 -6.85 14.73
C LYS A 90 11.88 -5.71 15.01
N TYR A 91 12.20 -4.47 14.62
CA TYR A 91 11.29 -3.33 14.78
C TYR A 91 9.92 -3.57 14.11
N TYR A 92 9.91 -4.03 12.86
CA TYR A 92 8.66 -4.34 12.15
C TYR A 92 7.93 -5.54 12.78
N GLU A 93 8.65 -6.62 13.10
CA GLU A 93 8.08 -7.82 13.71
C GLU A 93 7.47 -7.54 15.09
N ASP A 94 8.09 -6.68 15.90
CA ASP A 94 7.55 -6.25 17.18
C ASP A 94 6.26 -5.43 16.99
N PHE A 95 6.21 -4.54 16.00
CA PHE A 95 4.97 -3.83 15.63
C PHE A 95 3.88 -4.80 15.16
N PHE A 96 4.20 -5.77 14.30
CA PHE A 96 3.23 -6.76 13.79
C PHE A 96 2.74 -7.73 14.86
N ARG A 97 3.50 -7.95 15.93
CA ARG A 97 3.09 -8.79 17.05
C ARG A 97 2.26 -8.02 18.08
N GLU A 98 2.71 -6.82 18.44
CA GLU A 98 2.25 -6.14 19.66
C GLU A 98 1.63 -4.76 19.39
N GLY A 99 1.93 -4.15 18.24
CA GLY A 99 1.45 -2.82 17.88
C GLY A 99 -0.07 -2.71 17.94
N ARG A 100 -0.60 -1.69 18.63
CA ARG A 100 -2.05 -1.55 18.83
C ARG A 100 -2.82 -1.31 17.53
N THR A 101 -2.20 -0.63 16.58
CA THR A 101 -2.78 -0.28 15.27
C THR A 101 -2.58 -1.34 14.21
N ARG A 102 -1.84 -2.43 14.49
CA ARG A 102 -1.56 -3.49 13.51
C ARG A 102 -2.83 -4.07 12.87
N PHE A 103 -2.71 -4.65 11.69
CA PHE A 103 -3.68 -5.59 11.14
C PHE A 103 -3.47 -6.98 11.74
N ASP A 104 -4.56 -7.70 11.93
CA ASP A 104 -4.52 -9.14 12.17
C ASP A 104 -4.59 -9.83 10.80
N LEU A 105 -3.58 -10.62 10.46
CA LEU A 105 -3.41 -11.17 9.11
C LEU A 105 -3.68 -12.67 9.08
N PRO A 106 -4.29 -13.20 8.01
CA PRO A 106 -4.54 -14.62 7.88
C PRO A 106 -3.21 -15.37 7.86
N ASN A 107 -3.13 -16.47 8.62
CA ASN A 107 -1.90 -17.25 8.79
C ASN A 107 -0.68 -16.45 9.31
N ASN A 108 -0.89 -15.26 9.88
CA ASN A 108 0.18 -14.31 10.23
C ASN A 108 1.11 -13.97 9.04
N ASP A 109 0.59 -14.01 7.82
CA ASP A 109 1.35 -13.70 6.61
C ASP A 109 1.60 -12.19 6.50
N LEU A 110 2.81 -11.76 6.82
CA LEU A 110 3.23 -10.35 6.76
C LEU A 110 3.30 -9.79 5.33
N THR A 111 3.21 -10.65 4.31
CA THR A 111 3.26 -10.28 2.89
C THR A 111 1.86 -10.07 2.29
N TRP A 112 0.81 -10.15 3.12
CA TRP A 112 -0.58 -10.11 2.67
C TRP A 112 -0.92 -8.87 1.84
N PHE A 113 -0.33 -7.71 2.14
CA PHE A 113 -0.55 -6.47 1.38
C PHE A 113 0.36 -6.31 0.15
N ASP A 114 1.34 -7.19 -0.09
CA ASP A 114 2.33 -7.03 -1.15
C ASP A 114 1.69 -6.94 -2.54
N ARG A 115 0.61 -7.69 -2.79
CA ARG A 115 -0.13 -7.66 -4.06
C ARG A 115 -0.79 -6.29 -4.28
N PHE A 116 -1.41 -5.74 -3.26
CA PHE A 116 -1.99 -4.40 -3.28
C PHE A 116 -0.92 -3.32 -3.51
N PHE A 117 0.18 -3.34 -2.74
CA PHE A 117 1.27 -2.37 -2.90
C PHE A 117 1.94 -2.44 -4.26
N THR A 118 2.15 -3.65 -4.78
CA THR A 118 2.66 -3.85 -6.15
C THR A 118 1.69 -3.25 -7.18
N SER A 119 0.38 -3.41 -6.97
CA SER A 119 -0.63 -2.82 -7.86
C SER A 119 -0.57 -1.28 -7.86
N LEU A 120 -0.36 -0.66 -6.70
CA LEU A 120 -0.18 0.80 -6.58
C LEU A 120 1.09 1.28 -7.31
N GLN A 121 2.22 0.60 -7.11
CA GLN A 121 3.47 0.94 -7.79
C GLN A 121 3.36 0.79 -9.32
N ASN A 122 2.65 -0.23 -9.80
CA ASN A 122 2.41 -0.42 -11.23
C ASN A 122 1.42 0.62 -11.78
N ALA A 123 0.42 1.03 -11.01
CA ALA A 123 -0.54 2.06 -11.41
C ALA A 123 0.17 3.37 -11.82
N GLN A 124 1.19 3.76 -11.06
CA GLN A 124 2.04 4.92 -11.36
C GLN A 124 2.83 4.74 -12.65
N LYS A 125 3.41 3.56 -12.90
CA LYS A 125 4.21 3.27 -14.10
C LYS A 125 3.35 3.19 -15.36
N ASP A 126 2.19 2.55 -15.27
CA ASP A 126 1.31 2.25 -16.41
C ASP A 126 0.33 3.38 -16.70
N SER A 127 0.40 4.49 -15.97
CA SER A 127 -0.57 5.60 -16.05
C SER A 127 -2.03 5.11 -15.90
N SER A 128 -2.25 4.23 -14.93
CA SER A 128 -3.56 3.65 -14.63
C SER A 128 -4.00 3.99 -13.21
N VAL A 129 -5.30 3.88 -12.95
CA VAL A 129 -5.90 4.16 -11.64
C VAL A 129 -6.28 2.84 -10.99
N VAL A 130 -5.84 2.62 -9.76
CA VAL A 130 -6.27 1.52 -8.88
C VAL A 130 -7.33 2.02 -7.93
N HIS A 131 -8.42 1.27 -7.80
CA HIS A 131 -9.50 1.62 -6.87
C HIS A 131 -9.41 0.85 -5.56
N VAL A 132 -9.56 1.58 -4.46
CA VAL A 132 -9.85 1.08 -3.12
C VAL A 132 -11.31 1.35 -2.83
N ILE A 133 -12.13 0.32 -2.67
CA ILE A 133 -13.57 0.50 -2.42
C ILE A 133 -13.84 0.33 -0.92
N HIS A 134 -14.22 1.41 -0.25
CA HIS A 134 -14.53 1.42 1.18
C HIS A 134 -16.03 1.35 1.40
N TYR A 135 -16.50 0.14 1.68
CA TYR A 135 -17.87 -0.12 2.08
C TYR A 135 -17.99 0.07 3.59
N GLY A 136 -18.97 0.86 4.02
CA GLY A 136 -19.17 1.15 5.44
C GLY A 136 -20.61 1.39 5.83
N ASP A 137 -20.81 1.69 7.11
CA ASP A 137 -22.09 2.09 7.68
C ASP A 137 -22.19 3.61 7.90
N SER A 138 -22.84 4.06 8.97
CA SER A 138 -22.99 5.48 9.29
C SER A 138 -21.67 6.19 9.61
N GLN A 139 -20.62 5.49 10.08
CA GLN A 139 -19.32 6.13 10.36
C GLN A 139 -18.66 6.68 9.08
N LEU A 140 -19.00 6.10 7.93
CA LEU A 140 -18.45 6.46 6.62
C LEU A 140 -19.23 7.56 5.91
N GLU A 141 -20.39 7.94 6.43
CA GLU A 141 -21.20 9.00 5.85
C GLU A 141 -20.45 10.33 5.78
N GLU A 142 -20.85 11.14 4.80
CA GLU A 142 -20.18 12.39 4.48
C GLU A 142 -18.70 12.23 4.10
N ASP A 143 -18.26 11.02 3.76
CA ASP A 143 -16.87 10.73 3.36
C ASP A 143 -15.89 10.97 4.53
N ARG A 144 -16.35 10.76 5.77
CA ARG A 144 -15.67 11.20 7.00
C ARG A 144 -14.34 10.53 7.30
N ILE A 145 -14.23 9.23 7.05
CA ILE A 145 -13.00 8.43 7.24
C ILE A 145 -12.31 8.26 5.90
N SER A 146 -13.07 7.83 4.88
CA SER A 146 -12.58 7.59 3.52
C SER A 146 -11.85 8.78 2.92
N SER A 147 -12.24 10.03 3.20
CA SER A 147 -11.51 11.19 2.66
C SER A 147 -10.10 11.32 3.21
N THR A 148 -9.89 10.96 4.48
CA THR A 148 -8.56 11.02 5.09
C THR A 148 -7.67 9.92 4.51
N ILE A 149 -8.21 8.70 4.41
CA ILE A 149 -7.51 7.59 3.73
C ILE A 149 -7.20 7.96 2.28
N ARG A 150 -8.14 8.60 1.58
CA ARG A 150 -7.96 9.05 0.20
C ARG A 150 -6.81 10.03 0.06
N GLU A 151 -6.78 11.10 0.85
CA GLU A 151 -5.71 12.10 0.75
C GLU A 151 -4.34 11.53 1.10
N ASP A 152 -4.26 10.69 2.14
CA ASP A 152 -3.00 10.05 2.54
C ASP A 152 -2.46 9.13 1.42
N LEU A 153 -3.32 8.25 0.88
CA LEU A 153 -2.92 7.36 -0.20
C LEU A 153 -2.61 8.11 -1.50
N GLN A 154 -3.35 9.16 -1.83
CA GLN A 154 -3.07 9.99 -3.02
C GLN A 154 -1.77 10.79 -2.87
N THR A 155 -1.41 11.17 -1.64
CA THR A 155 -0.12 11.81 -1.34
C THR A 155 1.04 10.84 -1.57
N GLU A 156 0.91 9.60 -1.09
CA GLU A 156 2.00 8.61 -1.17
C GLU A 156 2.13 7.98 -2.58
N PHE A 157 1.02 7.60 -3.20
CA PHE A 157 1.01 6.79 -4.43
C PHE A 157 0.64 7.58 -5.69
N GLY A 158 0.40 8.88 -5.53
CA GLY A 158 -0.24 9.70 -6.55
C GLY A 158 -1.72 9.35 -6.72
N GLY A 159 -2.46 10.24 -7.37
CA GLY A 159 -3.89 10.09 -7.59
C GLY A 159 -4.62 11.39 -7.33
N ASN A 160 -5.78 11.51 -7.95
CA ASN A 160 -6.61 12.69 -7.85
C ASN A 160 -8.08 12.33 -7.93
N GLY A 161 -8.90 13.24 -7.43
CA GLY A 161 -10.34 13.15 -7.45
C GLY A 161 -10.96 12.21 -6.40
N PRO A 162 -12.29 12.24 -6.26
CA PRO A 162 -13.01 11.54 -5.21
C PRO A 162 -13.24 10.04 -5.46
N GLY A 163 -12.89 9.52 -6.63
CA GLY A 163 -13.29 8.17 -7.04
C GLY A 163 -14.70 8.11 -7.62
N MET A 164 -15.34 6.97 -7.44
CA MET A 164 -16.71 6.69 -7.82
C MET A 164 -17.73 7.45 -6.99
N LEU A 165 -18.68 8.06 -7.68
CA LEU A 165 -19.84 8.75 -7.15
C LEU A 165 -21.12 8.12 -7.72
N PRO A 166 -22.23 8.09 -6.96
CA PRO A 166 -23.51 7.66 -7.51
C PRO A 166 -24.05 8.69 -8.50
N ALA A 167 -25.00 8.29 -9.35
CA ALA A 167 -25.67 9.23 -10.26
C ALA A 167 -26.48 10.30 -9.51
N VAL A 168 -26.98 9.96 -8.32
CA VAL A 168 -27.74 10.83 -7.42
C VAL A 168 -27.16 10.69 -6.02
N MET A 169 -26.64 11.77 -5.45
CA MET A 169 -26.02 11.78 -4.11
C MET A 169 -26.92 12.48 -3.11
N HIS A 170 -27.53 11.70 -2.21
CA HIS A 170 -28.36 12.25 -1.11
C HIS A 170 -27.52 12.70 0.08
N ILE A 171 -26.44 11.97 0.40
CA ILE A 171 -25.55 12.30 1.50
C ILE A 171 -24.35 13.05 0.94
N PRO A 172 -24.16 14.35 1.28
CA PRO A 172 -23.10 15.14 0.71
C PRO A 172 -21.72 14.67 1.18
N SER A 173 -20.75 14.59 0.28
CA SER A 173 -19.34 14.37 0.64
C SER A 173 -18.71 15.64 1.23
N GLN A 174 -17.82 15.49 2.21
CA GLN A 174 -17.04 16.62 2.73
C GLN A 174 -15.94 17.12 1.78
N SER A 175 -15.49 16.29 0.84
CA SER A 175 -14.39 16.57 -0.07
C SER A 175 -14.87 17.10 -1.44
N THR A 176 -16.00 16.58 -1.92
CA THR A 176 -16.55 16.87 -3.25
C THR A 176 -17.98 17.39 -3.18
N SER A 177 -18.31 18.33 -4.07
CA SER A 177 -19.67 18.76 -4.33
C SER A 177 -20.20 18.05 -5.58
N GLN A 178 -21.31 17.33 -5.41
CA GLN A 178 -22.09 16.78 -6.52
C GLN A 178 -23.51 17.33 -6.46
N TRP A 179 -24.10 17.58 -7.63
CA TRP A 179 -25.52 17.82 -7.78
C TRP A 179 -26.03 17.07 -9.02
N ASN A 180 -27.35 16.93 -9.12
CA ASN A 180 -28.02 16.46 -10.33
C ASN A 180 -29.31 17.27 -10.58
N ASN A 181 -29.75 17.32 -11.84
CA ASN A 181 -31.05 17.87 -12.24
C ASN A 181 -31.61 17.07 -13.43
N GLY A 182 -32.93 16.93 -13.51
CA GLY A 182 -33.62 16.19 -14.57
C GLY A 182 -34.05 14.77 -14.16
N ASP A 183 -34.26 13.92 -15.17
CA ASP A 183 -35.00 12.64 -15.05
C ASP A 183 -34.15 11.48 -14.50
N LEU A 184 -33.57 11.67 -13.30
CA LEU A 184 -32.79 10.67 -12.57
C LEU A 184 -33.46 10.30 -11.26
N GLN A 185 -33.75 9.00 -11.09
CA GLN A 185 -34.27 8.44 -9.85
C GLN A 185 -33.23 7.53 -9.20
N ARG A 186 -33.09 7.61 -7.87
CA ARG A 186 -32.17 6.75 -7.11
C ARG A 186 -32.90 5.57 -6.50
N TYR A 187 -32.23 4.42 -6.48
CA TYR A 187 -32.63 3.24 -5.72
C TYR A 187 -31.45 2.67 -4.92
N ILE A 188 -31.70 2.21 -3.70
CA ILE A 188 -30.71 1.62 -2.77
C ILE A 188 -31.11 0.20 -2.37
N ILE A 189 -30.13 -0.64 -2.03
CA ILE A 189 -30.38 -2.01 -1.56
C ILE A 189 -30.60 -2.10 -0.05
N PHE A 190 -30.16 -1.08 0.68
CA PHE A 190 -30.26 -1.00 2.13
C PHE A 190 -30.99 0.29 2.52
N GLY A 191 -32.27 0.18 2.85
CA GLY A 191 -33.10 1.31 3.23
C GLY A 191 -34.58 0.91 3.32
N PRO A 192 -35.50 1.89 3.32
CA PRO A 192 -36.93 1.65 3.18
C PRO A 192 -37.24 0.88 1.89
N LYS A 193 -38.27 0.02 1.93
CA LYS A 193 -38.63 -0.87 0.81
C LYS A 193 -39.03 -0.08 -0.44
N GLU A 194 -39.55 1.13 -0.25
CA GLU A 194 -40.01 2.07 -1.27
C GLU A 194 -38.83 2.65 -2.07
N GLU A 195 -37.63 2.65 -1.49
CA GLU A 195 -36.39 3.08 -2.16
C GLU A 195 -35.66 1.91 -2.85
N HIS A 196 -36.21 0.68 -2.79
CA HIS A 196 -35.62 -0.46 -3.47
C HIS A 196 -35.99 -0.48 -4.95
N ALA A 197 -35.04 -0.90 -5.79
CA ALA A 197 -35.32 -1.24 -7.16
C ALA A 197 -36.14 -2.55 -7.20
N THR A 198 -36.88 -2.76 -8.29
CA THR A 198 -37.62 -4.01 -8.54
C THR A 198 -36.70 -5.18 -8.94
N HIS A 199 -35.39 -4.95 -8.97
CA HIS A 199 -34.35 -5.88 -9.38
C HIS A 199 -33.11 -5.74 -8.49
N ASN A 200 -32.10 -6.59 -8.71
CA ASN A 200 -30.88 -6.63 -7.91
C ASN A 200 -29.62 -5.97 -8.53
N ARG A 201 -29.77 -5.28 -9.66
CA ARG A 201 -28.66 -4.59 -10.37
C ARG A 201 -28.24 -3.27 -9.71
N TYR A 202 -27.68 -3.35 -8.50
CA TYR A 202 -27.25 -2.19 -7.71
C TYR A 202 -25.79 -1.76 -7.94
N GLY A 203 -25.04 -2.46 -8.78
CA GLY A 203 -23.66 -2.10 -9.12
C GLY A 203 -22.69 -2.09 -7.92
N PRO A 204 -21.50 -1.46 -8.08
CA PRO A 204 -20.46 -1.47 -7.06
C PRO A 204 -20.75 -0.52 -5.91
N LEU A 205 -21.67 0.46 -6.06
CA LEU A 205 -22.00 1.41 -5.00
C LEU A 205 -23.20 0.98 -4.13
N ALA A 206 -23.69 -0.26 -4.33
CA ALA A 206 -24.89 -0.79 -3.68
C ALA A 206 -26.15 0.11 -3.85
N GLN A 207 -26.15 0.90 -4.93
CA GLN A 207 -27.20 1.83 -5.32
C GLN A 207 -27.14 2.04 -6.84
N VAL A 208 -28.28 2.34 -7.45
CA VAL A 208 -28.41 2.56 -8.89
C VAL A 208 -29.23 3.82 -9.18
N GLY A 209 -28.81 4.58 -10.18
CA GLY A 209 -29.61 5.66 -10.76
C GLY A 209 -30.35 5.16 -11.99
N GLU A 210 -31.67 5.32 -12.07
CA GLU A 210 -32.44 5.09 -13.28
C GLU A 210 -32.64 6.41 -14.02
N LEU A 211 -32.19 6.45 -15.28
CA LEU A 211 -32.39 7.56 -16.20
C LEU A 211 -33.60 7.24 -17.08
N ASN A 212 -34.57 8.14 -17.16
CA ASN A 212 -35.71 8.02 -18.08
C ASN A 212 -36.08 9.39 -18.68
N GLY A 213 -35.22 9.91 -19.54
CA GLY A 213 -35.38 11.24 -20.13
C GLY A 213 -34.04 11.94 -20.29
N SER A 214 -33.90 13.15 -19.76
CA SER A 214 -32.64 13.90 -19.79
C SER A 214 -32.24 14.41 -18.42
N ALA A 215 -30.95 14.36 -18.12
CA ALA A 215 -30.41 14.83 -16.86
C ALA A 215 -29.02 15.45 -17.01
N VAL A 216 -28.62 16.22 -16.01
CA VAL A 216 -27.27 16.75 -15.87
C VAL A 216 -26.76 16.40 -14.49
N ILE A 217 -25.53 15.93 -14.40
CA ILE A 217 -24.81 15.69 -13.16
C ILE A 217 -23.55 16.54 -13.17
N GLY A 218 -23.26 17.22 -12.07
CA GLY A 218 -22.09 18.06 -11.93
C GLY A 218 -21.26 17.62 -10.76
N VAL A 219 -19.96 17.65 -10.94
CA VAL A 219 -18.99 17.30 -9.92
C VAL A 219 -17.94 18.39 -9.88
N LYS A 220 -17.77 19.01 -8.71
CA LYS A 220 -16.71 19.99 -8.49
C LYS A 220 -16.04 19.81 -7.14
N LYS A 221 -14.77 20.19 -7.06
CA LYS A 221 -14.04 20.26 -5.80
C LYS A 221 -14.79 21.18 -4.83
N ARG A 222 -14.93 20.78 -3.56
CA ARG A 222 -15.74 21.55 -2.59
C ARG A 222 -15.05 22.86 -2.21
N GLU A 223 -15.78 23.97 -2.32
CA GLU A 223 -15.28 25.30 -1.92
C GLU A 223 -15.04 25.37 -0.40
N GLY A 224 -14.01 26.10 0.01
CA GLY A 224 -13.62 26.23 1.43
C GLY A 224 -12.98 24.98 2.06
N ARG A 225 -12.76 23.91 1.30
CA ARG A 225 -12.10 22.67 1.78
C ARG A 225 -10.83 22.34 1.00
N LYS A 226 -10.32 23.27 0.19
CA LYS A 226 -9.20 23.03 -0.74
C LYS A 226 -7.91 22.63 -0.04
N ASP A 227 -7.61 23.30 1.08
CA ASP A 227 -6.37 23.05 1.84
C ASP A 227 -6.45 21.74 2.65
N MET A 228 -7.66 21.30 2.97
CA MET A 228 -7.87 20.00 3.64
C MET A 228 -7.82 18.83 2.67
N PHE A 229 -8.21 19.04 1.41
CA PHE A 229 -8.31 17.99 0.38
C PHE A 229 -7.65 18.46 -0.91
N PRO A 230 -6.31 18.62 -0.96
CA PRO A 230 -5.60 19.09 -2.13
C PRO A 230 -5.82 18.19 -3.36
N HIS A 231 -5.85 16.86 -3.19
CA HIS A 231 -5.87 15.90 -4.31
C HIS A 231 -7.23 15.68 -4.94
N VAL A 232 -8.32 16.05 -4.28
CA VAL A 232 -9.69 15.95 -4.83
C VAL A 232 -9.94 16.87 -6.04
N GLY A 233 -8.98 17.69 -6.48
CA GLY A 233 -9.01 18.33 -7.80
C GLY A 233 -8.43 17.43 -8.89
N GLY A 234 -7.83 18.00 -9.93
CA GLY A 234 -6.93 17.27 -10.84
C GLY A 234 -7.59 16.19 -11.71
N TYR A 235 -8.90 16.27 -11.93
CA TYR A 235 -9.65 15.28 -12.70
C TYR A 235 -9.13 15.21 -14.14
N SER A 236 -8.84 14.00 -14.62
CA SER A 236 -8.40 13.76 -15.99
C SER A 236 -8.91 12.43 -16.55
N THR A 237 -9.35 11.48 -15.71
CA THR A 237 -10.04 10.28 -16.16
C THR A 237 -11.47 10.29 -15.64
N ILE A 238 -12.44 10.38 -16.55
CA ILE A 238 -13.87 10.32 -16.19
C ILE A 238 -14.45 9.02 -16.73
N LYS A 239 -15.12 8.25 -15.88
CA LYS A 239 -15.82 7.02 -16.28
C LYS A 239 -17.30 7.08 -15.94
N VAL A 240 -18.14 6.49 -16.79
CA VAL A 240 -19.56 6.23 -16.49
C VAL A 240 -19.81 4.75 -16.67
N LEU A 241 -20.25 4.09 -15.60
CA LEU A 241 -20.68 2.70 -15.59
C LEU A 241 -22.20 2.68 -15.77
N ALA A 242 -22.68 2.12 -16.87
CA ALA A 242 -24.11 2.07 -17.18
C ALA A 242 -24.54 0.69 -17.66
N SER A 243 -25.83 0.38 -17.59
CA SER A 243 -26.35 -0.87 -18.13
C SER A 243 -25.99 -1.03 -19.60
N ASN A 244 -25.69 -2.26 -20.01
CA ASN A 244 -25.59 -2.56 -21.43
C ASN A 244 -26.96 -2.63 -22.14
N LYS A 245 -28.06 -2.48 -21.39
CA LYS A 245 -29.42 -2.39 -21.90
C LYS A 245 -29.91 -0.95 -21.94
N GLY A 246 -30.85 -0.71 -22.86
CA GLY A 246 -31.48 0.59 -23.04
C GLY A 246 -30.70 1.50 -23.97
N SER A 247 -30.94 2.80 -23.85
CA SER A 247 -30.30 3.84 -24.66
C SER A 247 -29.64 4.88 -23.77
N LEU A 248 -28.42 5.28 -24.11
CA LEU A 248 -27.69 6.30 -23.38
C LEU A 248 -26.87 7.15 -24.35
N LYS A 249 -27.13 8.46 -24.35
CA LYS A 249 -26.31 9.48 -24.98
C LYS A 249 -25.63 10.30 -23.89
N LEU A 250 -24.34 10.57 -24.08
CA LEU A 250 -23.50 11.27 -23.12
C LEU A 250 -22.80 12.44 -23.77
N ARG A 251 -22.71 13.56 -23.05
CA ARG A 251 -21.85 14.69 -23.40
C ARG A 251 -21.20 15.21 -22.13
N LEU A 252 -19.88 15.34 -22.13
CA LEU A 252 -19.10 15.84 -21.00
C LEU A 252 -18.60 17.25 -21.32
N THR A 253 -18.73 18.17 -20.36
CA THR A 253 -18.04 19.46 -20.39
C THR A 253 -17.20 19.65 -19.15
N TYR A 254 -16.06 20.30 -19.29
CA TYR A 254 -15.13 20.56 -18.18
C TYR A 254 -14.58 22.00 -18.26
N GLU A 255 -14.08 22.49 -17.13
CA GLU A 255 -13.44 23.80 -17.02
C GLU A 255 -11.95 23.64 -16.72
N HIS A 256 -11.06 24.29 -17.46
CA HIS A 256 -9.61 24.21 -17.23
C HIS A 256 -8.94 25.57 -17.40
N GLU A 257 -7.75 25.71 -16.82
CA GLU A 257 -6.97 26.93 -16.87
C GLU A 257 -6.09 26.95 -18.12
N VAL A 258 -6.27 27.98 -18.94
CA VAL A 258 -5.45 28.24 -20.13
C VAL A 258 -4.57 29.46 -19.86
N THR A 259 -3.29 29.34 -20.18
CA THR A 259 -2.35 30.45 -20.13
C THR A 259 -2.23 31.09 -21.51
N GLU A 260 -2.65 32.34 -21.63
CA GLU A 260 -2.55 33.12 -22.86
C GLU A 260 -1.45 34.18 -22.71
N GLN A 261 -0.59 34.32 -23.73
CA GLN A 261 0.32 35.47 -23.78
C GLN A 261 -0.46 36.71 -24.24
N VAL A 262 -0.51 37.71 -23.38
CA VAL A 262 -1.25 38.98 -23.59
C VAL A 262 -0.33 40.17 -23.86
N GLY A 263 0.98 39.94 -23.97
CA GLY A 263 1.97 40.96 -24.32
C GLY A 263 3.38 40.55 -23.92
N THR A 264 4.23 41.56 -23.72
CA THR A 264 5.62 41.42 -23.29
C THR A 264 5.88 42.41 -22.15
N ASN A 265 6.53 41.97 -21.09
CA ASN A 265 6.98 42.81 -19.98
C ASN A 265 8.11 43.74 -20.45
N ALA A 266 8.42 44.77 -19.67
CA ALA A 266 9.47 45.74 -20.00
C ALA A 266 10.88 45.11 -20.13
N ASP A 267 11.08 43.95 -19.51
CA ASP A 267 12.32 43.16 -19.56
C ASP A 267 12.37 42.18 -20.76
N GLY A 268 11.37 42.19 -21.64
CA GLY A 268 11.28 41.30 -22.80
C GLY A 268 10.64 39.93 -22.51
N SER A 269 10.27 39.62 -21.26
CA SER A 269 9.61 38.36 -20.92
C SER A 269 8.13 38.35 -21.34
N PRO A 270 7.54 37.21 -21.72
CA PRO A 270 6.14 37.14 -22.12
C PRO A 270 5.22 37.46 -20.94
N LYS A 271 4.29 38.39 -21.15
CA LYS A 271 3.23 38.71 -20.18
C LYS A 271 2.11 37.70 -20.33
N LEU A 272 1.93 36.85 -19.34
CA LEU A 272 0.95 35.75 -19.36
C LEU A 272 -0.32 36.13 -18.56
N LYS A 273 -1.48 35.70 -19.05
CA LYS A 273 -2.77 35.81 -18.36
C LYS A 273 -3.43 34.43 -18.29
N ILE A 274 -3.79 34.01 -17.08
CA ILE A 274 -4.52 32.77 -16.84
C ILE A 274 -6.02 33.06 -16.98
N LYS A 275 -6.73 32.21 -17.74
CA LYS A 275 -8.19 32.26 -17.89
C LYS A 275 -8.78 30.86 -17.69
N ASN A 276 -9.96 30.79 -17.09
CA ASN A 276 -10.75 29.56 -17.05
C ASN A 276 -11.56 29.44 -18.34
N LYS A 277 -11.34 28.35 -19.08
CA LYS A 277 -12.05 28.03 -20.32
C LYS A 277 -12.95 26.82 -20.09
N LYS A 278 -14.18 26.88 -20.62
CA LYS A 278 -15.10 25.75 -20.63
C LYS A 278 -15.02 25.03 -21.98
N GLU A 279 -14.82 23.72 -21.96
CA GLU A 279 -14.71 22.90 -23.16
C GLU A 279 -15.69 21.72 -23.13
N THR A 280 -16.02 21.21 -24.31
CA THR A 280 -16.77 19.96 -24.48
C THR A 280 -15.77 18.88 -24.85
N ALA A 281 -15.71 17.81 -24.04
CA ALA A 281 -14.82 16.70 -24.32
C ALA A 281 -15.24 15.96 -25.59
N ALA A 282 -14.28 15.30 -26.24
CA ALA A 282 -14.55 14.37 -27.34
C ALA A 282 -15.48 13.22 -26.90
N ALA A 283 -15.96 12.41 -27.85
CA ALA A 283 -16.73 11.23 -27.53
C ALA A 283 -15.91 10.25 -26.65
N PRO A 284 -16.53 9.60 -25.66
CA PRO A 284 -15.82 8.65 -24.81
C PRO A 284 -15.43 7.38 -25.58
N ALA A 285 -14.33 6.76 -25.17
CA ALA A 285 -14.08 5.35 -25.49
C ALA A 285 -15.12 4.48 -24.77
N VAL A 286 -15.60 3.41 -25.42
CA VAL A 286 -16.64 2.53 -24.85
C VAL A 286 -16.12 1.11 -24.76
N GLU A 287 -15.98 0.61 -23.54
CA GLU A 287 -15.72 -0.80 -23.26
C GLU A 287 -17.06 -1.50 -22.95
N LYS A 288 -17.30 -2.66 -23.58
CA LYS A 288 -18.55 -3.41 -23.44
C LYS A 288 -18.32 -4.71 -22.69
N PHE A 289 -19.09 -4.93 -21.63
CA PHE A 289 -19.18 -6.16 -20.87
C PHE A 289 -20.57 -6.78 -21.04
N THR A 290 -20.83 -7.90 -20.35
CA THR A 290 -22.07 -8.68 -20.51
C THR A 290 -23.29 -8.01 -19.88
N LYS A 291 -23.10 -7.20 -18.84
CA LYS A 291 -24.17 -6.46 -18.13
C LYS A 291 -23.91 -4.96 -18.10
N LEU A 292 -22.69 -4.54 -18.40
CA LEU A 292 -22.16 -3.20 -18.19
C LEU A 292 -21.54 -2.62 -19.48
N ASN A 293 -21.77 -1.34 -19.75
CA ASN A 293 -20.96 -0.54 -20.65
C ASN A 293 -20.18 0.49 -19.82
N VAL A 294 -18.92 0.72 -20.17
CA VAL A 294 -18.04 1.69 -19.51
C VAL A 294 -17.62 2.75 -20.51
N TYR A 295 -18.07 3.98 -20.28
CA TYR A 295 -17.73 5.14 -21.10
C TYR A 295 -16.59 5.90 -20.43
N THR A 296 -15.45 6.02 -21.11
CA THR A 296 -14.23 6.63 -20.55
C THR A 296 -13.80 7.85 -21.35
N TRP A 297 -13.56 8.96 -20.65
CA TRP A 297 -12.84 10.12 -21.15
C TRP A 297 -11.48 10.19 -20.50
N LYS A 298 -10.45 10.46 -21.32
CA LYS A 298 -9.13 10.94 -20.88
C LYS A 298 -9.03 12.38 -21.33
N LEU A 299 -9.09 13.31 -20.38
CA LEU A 299 -9.06 14.75 -20.66
C LEU A 299 -7.62 15.19 -20.97
N PRO A 300 -7.43 16.12 -21.92
CA PRO A 300 -6.11 16.66 -22.24
C PRO A 300 -5.55 17.51 -21.09
N ASP A 301 -6.43 18.26 -20.43
CA ASP A 301 -6.11 19.15 -19.32
C ASP A 301 -6.84 18.70 -18.06
N THR A 302 -6.18 18.84 -16.91
CA THR A 302 -6.82 18.54 -15.62
C THR A 302 -7.88 19.58 -15.27
N THR A 303 -8.93 19.15 -14.59
CA THR A 303 -10.03 20.02 -14.15
C THR A 303 -10.39 19.77 -12.69
N SER A 304 -11.12 20.70 -12.08
CA SER A 304 -11.79 20.48 -10.78
C SER A 304 -13.31 20.68 -10.89
N ASN A 305 -13.86 20.77 -12.10
CA ASN A 305 -15.26 21.03 -12.36
C ASN A 305 -15.71 20.40 -13.69
N ILE A 306 -16.58 19.40 -13.60
CA ILE A 306 -17.19 18.74 -14.75
C ILE A 306 -18.71 18.82 -14.70
N LYS A 307 -19.33 18.77 -15.88
CA LYS A 307 -20.77 18.53 -16.05
C LYS A 307 -20.98 17.43 -17.09
N LEU A 308 -21.66 16.37 -16.67
CA LEU A 308 -22.09 15.25 -17.49
C LEU A 308 -23.55 15.43 -17.85
N TYR A 309 -23.84 15.52 -19.15
CA TYR A 309 -25.19 15.57 -19.70
C TYR A 309 -25.55 14.17 -20.19
N LEU A 310 -26.69 13.65 -19.75
CA LEU A 310 -27.19 12.31 -20.05
C LEU A 310 -28.56 12.40 -20.69
N SER A 311 -28.85 11.59 -21.70
CA SER A 311 -30.21 11.38 -22.16
C SER A 311 -30.45 9.95 -22.66
N GLY A 312 -31.68 9.47 -22.48
CA GLY A 312 -32.11 8.13 -22.86
C GLY A 312 -32.88 7.41 -21.75
N ARG A 313 -32.87 6.08 -21.81
CA ARG A 313 -33.51 5.20 -20.83
C ARG A 313 -32.58 4.05 -20.47
N THR A 314 -31.94 4.12 -19.31
CA THR A 314 -30.97 3.13 -18.84
C THR A 314 -30.72 3.24 -17.33
N GLU A 315 -29.88 2.36 -16.79
CA GLU A 315 -29.39 2.41 -15.41
C GLU A 315 -27.94 2.93 -15.41
N ILE A 316 -27.61 3.80 -14.44
CA ILE A 316 -26.28 4.32 -14.17
C ILE A 316 -25.83 3.77 -12.81
N TYR A 317 -24.74 3.01 -12.80
CA TYR A 317 -24.22 2.33 -11.62
C TYR A 317 -23.16 3.14 -10.87
N ALA A 318 -22.33 3.90 -11.59
CA ALA A 318 -21.32 4.79 -11.00
C ALA A 318 -20.84 5.83 -12.02
N ILE A 319 -20.34 6.95 -11.49
CA ILE A 319 -19.58 7.96 -12.23
C ILE A 319 -18.25 8.11 -11.50
N SER A 320 -17.15 7.75 -12.15
CA SER A 320 -15.81 7.91 -11.58
C SER A 320 -15.20 9.22 -12.06
N VAL A 321 -14.57 9.95 -11.14
CA VAL A 321 -13.89 11.21 -11.40
C VAL A 321 -12.51 11.11 -10.79
N ASP A 322 -11.54 10.71 -11.60
CA ASP A 322 -10.20 10.32 -11.16
C ASP A 322 -9.11 11.15 -11.82
N GLY A 323 -7.90 11.05 -11.28
CA GLY A 323 -6.67 11.51 -11.90
C GLY A 323 -6.25 10.68 -13.12
N SER A 324 -5.03 10.92 -13.60
CA SER A 324 -4.48 10.22 -14.76
C SER A 324 -3.91 8.85 -14.37
N TYR A 325 -3.40 8.73 -13.14
CA TYR A 325 -2.80 7.53 -12.56
C TYR A 325 -2.94 7.49 -11.04
N GLY A 326 -2.48 6.41 -10.42
CA GLY A 326 -2.33 6.29 -8.96
C GLY A 326 -3.53 5.63 -8.30
N VAL A 327 -3.98 6.18 -7.16
CA VAL A 327 -5.06 5.59 -6.36
C VAL A 327 -6.32 6.46 -6.32
N ALA A 328 -7.47 5.81 -6.40
CA ALA A 328 -8.77 6.35 -6.08
C ALA A 328 -9.36 5.59 -4.89
N VAL A 329 -10.00 6.30 -3.96
CA VAL A 329 -10.66 5.69 -2.78
C VAL A 329 -12.15 6.01 -2.82
N ASP A 330 -12.95 4.99 -3.08
CA ASP A 330 -14.39 5.09 -3.29
C ASP A 330 -15.13 4.97 -1.95
N ASN A 331 -15.98 5.95 -1.64
CA ASN A 331 -16.74 5.99 -0.40
C ASN A 331 -18.15 5.41 -0.58
N VAL A 332 -18.43 4.23 -0.01
CA VAL A 332 -19.73 3.56 -0.11
C VAL A 332 -20.37 3.39 1.26
N ALA A 333 -20.94 4.47 1.77
CA ALA A 333 -21.62 4.51 3.07
C ALA A 333 -23.08 4.01 2.94
N MET A 334 -23.46 3.04 3.78
CA MET A 334 -24.83 2.53 3.92
C MET A 334 -25.28 2.65 5.37
N ARG A 335 -25.88 3.78 5.72
CA ARG A 335 -26.35 4.09 7.08
C ARG A 335 -27.15 2.93 7.68
N GLY A 336 -26.74 2.46 8.87
CA GLY A 336 -27.41 1.40 9.61
C GLY A 336 -27.13 -0.03 9.11
N SER A 337 -26.32 -0.18 8.05
CA SER A 337 -26.02 -1.50 7.49
C SER A 337 -25.09 -2.31 8.39
N SER A 338 -25.31 -3.62 8.40
CA SER A 338 -24.38 -4.61 8.96
C SER A 338 -23.56 -5.31 7.88
N GLY A 339 -23.52 -4.76 6.66
CA GLY A 339 -22.80 -5.35 5.52
C GLY A 339 -23.52 -6.53 4.86
N THR A 340 -24.80 -6.75 5.15
CA THR A 340 -25.54 -7.98 4.79
C THR A 340 -26.23 -7.92 3.42
N VAL A 341 -25.61 -7.24 2.45
CA VAL A 341 -26.23 -6.88 1.17
C VAL A 341 -25.56 -7.50 -0.05
N PHE A 342 -24.26 -7.81 0.00
CA PHE A 342 -23.47 -8.18 -1.18
C PHE A 342 -24.00 -9.42 -1.90
N HIS A 343 -24.43 -10.44 -1.17
CA HIS A 343 -25.02 -11.65 -1.76
C HIS A 343 -26.34 -11.42 -2.51
N LYS A 344 -26.98 -10.25 -2.31
CA LYS A 344 -28.21 -9.88 -3.00
C LYS A 344 -27.94 -9.12 -4.29
N ILE A 345 -26.78 -8.48 -4.45
CA ILE A 345 -26.40 -7.72 -5.64
C ILE A 345 -26.18 -8.70 -6.81
N ASP A 346 -26.56 -8.32 -8.04
CA ASP A 346 -26.24 -9.09 -9.25
C ASP A 346 -24.72 -9.33 -9.33
N SER A 347 -24.31 -10.59 -9.16
CA SER A 347 -22.90 -10.94 -8.99
C SER A 347 -22.07 -10.70 -10.25
N GLN A 348 -22.68 -10.85 -11.44
CA GLN A 348 -21.97 -10.64 -12.69
C GLN A 348 -21.73 -9.15 -12.92
N LEU A 349 -22.76 -8.33 -12.70
CA LEU A 349 -22.61 -6.88 -12.77
C LEU A 349 -21.58 -6.37 -11.76
N LEU A 350 -21.60 -6.89 -10.53
CA LEU A 350 -20.65 -6.51 -9.50
C LEU A 350 -19.20 -6.87 -9.90
N ALA A 351 -18.99 -8.08 -10.42
CA ALA A 351 -17.68 -8.51 -10.91
C ALA A 351 -17.17 -7.68 -12.09
N GLU A 352 -18.02 -7.40 -13.09
CA GLU A 352 -17.69 -6.56 -14.23
C GLU A 352 -17.37 -5.12 -13.80
N SER A 353 -18.09 -4.60 -12.80
CA SER A 353 -17.83 -3.27 -12.25
C SER A 353 -16.48 -3.20 -11.53
N TYR A 354 -16.17 -4.18 -10.68
CA TYR A 354 -14.87 -4.26 -10.01
C TYR A 354 -13.71 -4.37 -10.99
N LYS A 355 -13.88 -5.16 -12.05
CA LYS A 355 -12.88 -5.29 -13.13
C LYS A 355 -12.70 -3.96 -13.87
N ALA A 356 -13.79 -3.31 -14.30
CA ALA A 356 -13.77 -2.04 -15.03
C ALA A 356 -13.11 -0.90 -14.23
N MET A 357 -13.24 -0.96 -12.90
CA MET A 357 -12.65 0.02 -11.98
C MET A 357 -11.26 -0.39 -11.48
N ASN A 358 -10.68 -1.50 -11.94
CA ASN A 358 -9.37 -1.97 -11.46
C ASN A 358 -9.31 -1.98 -9.92
N ALA A 359 -10.36 -2.51 -9.28
CA ALA A 359 -10.46 -2.54 -7.83
C ALA A 359 -9.46 -3.57 -7.27
N LYS A 360 -8.52 -3.12 -6.43
CA LYS A 360 -7.44 -3.97 -5.86
C LYS A 360 -7.49 -4.13 -4.36
N LEU A 361 -8.22 -3.25 -3.67
CA LEU A 361 -8.52 -3.41 -2.25
C LEU A 361 -10.01 -3.12 -2.02
N ILE A 362 -10.68 -4.03 -1.31
CA ILE A 362 -12.05 -3.84 -0.86
C ILE A 362 -12.04 -3.80 0.66
N ILE A 363 -12.43 -2.66 1.24
CA ILE A 363 -12.55 -2.49 2.69
C ILE A 363 -14.02 -2.69 3.07
N MET A 364 -14.27 -3.61 3.99
CA MET A 364 -15.58 -3.89 4.58
C MET A 364 -15.59 -3.42 6.04
N GLU A 365 -16.06 -2.19 6.29
CA GLU A 365 -16.18 -1.61 7.62
C GLU A 365 -17.59 -1.80 8.17
N TYR A 366 -17.77 -2.83 8.99
CA TYR A 366 -19.09 -3.20 9.52
C TYR A 366 -19.00 -3.79 10.92
N GLY A 367 -20.18 -3.93 11.54
CA GLY A 367 -20.36 -4.65 12.79
C GLY A 367 -21.05 -3.82 13.87
N GLY A 368 -20.97 -2.49 13.80
CA GLY A 368 -21.53 -1.59 14.83
C GLY A 368 -23.03 -1.82 15.02
N ASN A 369 -23.76 -1.94 13.91
CA ASN A 369 -25.21 -2.20 13.92
C ASN A 369 -25.60 -3.62 14.38
N MET A 370 -24.66 -4.56 14.48
CA MET A 370 -24.89 -5.90 15.03
C MET A 370 -24.74 -5.91 16.56
N VAL A 371 -23.94 -5.01 17.12
CA VAL A 371 -23.56 -5.00 18.54
C VAL A 371 -24.76 -4.95 19.50
N PRO A 372 -25.80 -4.10 19.30
CA PRO A 372 -26.92 -4.02 20.24
C PRO A 372 -27.71 -5.31 20.39
N SER A 373 -27.75 -6.15 19.35
CA SER A 373 -28.51 -7.40 19.31
C SER A 373 -27.63 -8.65 19.41
N MET A 374 -26.31 -8.50 19.45
CA MET A 374 -25.38 -9.64 19.50
C MET A 374 -25.47 -10.37 20.84
N THR A 375 -25.68 -11.69 20.77
CA THR A 375 -25.70 -12.58 21.94
C THR A 375 -25.06 -13.92 21.58
N PRO A 376 -24.69 -14.76 22.56
CA PRO A 376 -24.23 -16.12 22.26
C PRO A 376 -25.25 -16.95 21.46
N LYS A 377 -26.55 -16.65 21.55
CA LYS A 377 -27.62 -17.41 20.86
C LYS A 377 -27.66 -17.20 19.34
N ASN A 378 -27.29 -16.01 18.86
CA ASN A 378 -27.32 -15.68 17.42
C ASN A 378 -25.93 -15.66 16.77
N LEU A 379 -24.90 -16.09 17.51
CA LEU A 379 -23.51 -16.07 17.08
C LEU A 379 -23.29 -16.87 15.79
N ASP A 380 -23.71 -18.14 15.75
CA ASP A 380 -23.48 -19.02 14.60
C ASP A 380 -24.21 -18.56 13.35
N TRP A 381 -25.43 -18.04 13.51
CA TRP A 381 -26.18 -17.45 12.41
C TRP A 381 -25.45 -16.22 11.86
N SER A 382 -24.94 -15.36 12.75
CA SER A 382 -24.17 -14.17 12.38
C SER A 382 -22.88 -14.54 11.63
N LYS A 383 -22.15 -15.57 12.10
CA LYS A 383 -20.97 -16.11 11.41
C LYS A 383 -21.30 -16.53 9.97
N LYS A 384 -22.35 -17.34 9.79
CA LYS A 384 -22.81 -17.81 8.47
C LYS A 384 -23.22 -16.64 7.58
N LEU A 385 -23.92 -15.64 8.14
CA LEU A 385 -24.38 -14.48 7.40
C LEU A 385 -23.23 -13.64 6.86
N ILE A 386 -22.23 -13.31 7.70
CA ILE A 386 -21.06 -12.53 7.31
C ILE A 386 -20.17 -13.32 6.34
N THR A 387 -19.95 -14.62 6.60
CA THR A 387 -19.22 -15.51 5.68
C THR A 387 -19.84 -15.47 4.28
N ARG A 388 -21.17 -15.52 4.16
CA ARG A 388 -21.84 -15.43 2.86
C ARG A 388 -21.57 -14.10 2.14
N GLN A 389 -21.42 -13.00 2.87
CA GLN A 389 -21.12 -11.69 2.27
C GLN A 389 -19.69 -11.66 1.74
N ILE A 390 -18.74 -12.09 2.56
CA ILE A 390 -17.32 -12.19 2.19
C ILE A 390 -17.16 -13.05 0.93
N GLN A 391 -17.78 -14.23 0.92
CA GLN A 391 -17.70 -15.14 -0.23
C GLN A 391 -18.33 -14.55 -1.49
N SER A 392 -19.38 -13.73 -1.36
CA SER A 392 -19.99 -13.04 -2.50
C SER A 392 -19.03 -12.00 -3.10
N VAL A 393 -18.33 -11.22 -2.26
CA VAL A 393 -17.34 -10.23 -2.70
C VAL A 393 -16.11 -10.91 -3.29
N LYS A 394 -15.54 -11.93 -2.61
CA LYS A 394 -14.40 -12.72 -3.13
C LYS A 394 -14.70 -13.34 -4.49
N LYS A 395 -15.90 -13.89 -4.67
CA LYS A 395 -16.33 -14.45 -5.96
C LYS A 395 -16.43 -13.37 -7.04
N ALA A 396 -16.89 -12.17 -6.68
CA ALA A 396 -17.02 -11.07 -7.63
C ALA A 396 -15.66 -10.47 -8.02
N ASN A 397 -14.68 -10.43 -7.12
CA ASN A 397 -13.33 -9.96 -7.41
C ASN A 397 -12.25 -10.81 -6.71
N PRO A 398 -11.76 -11.89 -7.37
CA PRO A 398 -10.66 -12.69 -6.83
C PRO A 398 -9.30 -11.97 -6.87
N ASP A 399 -9.19 -10.91 -7.67
CA ASP A 399 -7.95 -10.15 -7.86
C ASP A 399 -7.75 -9.04 -6.82
N ALA A 400 -8.78 -8.71 -6.03
CA ALA A 400 -8.67 -7.76 -4.94
C ALA A 400 -8.33 -8.44 -3.61
N ASP A 401 -7.49 -7.77 -2.83
CA ASP A 401 -7.36 -8.03 -1.41
C ASP A 401 -8.62 -7.51 -0.70
N ILE A 402 -9.06 -8.21 0.35
CA ILE A 402 -10.25 -7.81 1.11
C ILE A 402 -9.85 -7.63 2.57
N LEU A 403 -10.07 -6.42 3.09
CA LEU A 403 -9.79 -6.02 4.45
C LEU A 403 -11.11 -5.80 5.19
N PHE A 404 -11.27 -6.43 6.35
CA PHE A 404 -12.45 -6.21 7.19
C PHE A 404 -12.08 -5.29 8.36
N ILE A 405 -12.81 -4.18 8.51
CA ILE A 405 -12.67 -3.30 9.67
C ILE A 405 -13.84 -3.59 10.62
N GLY A 406 -13.50 -3.97 11.85
CA GLY A 406 -14.49 -4.23 12.89
C GLY A 406 -15.09 -2.95 13.49
N PRO A 407 -16.11 -3.09 14.35
CA PRO A 407 -16.77 -1.94 14.96
C PRO A 407 -15.85 -1.14 15.90
N ALA A 408 -16.09 0.17 15.93
CA ALA A 408 -15.62 1.07 16.97
C ALA A 408 -16.11 0.64 18.38
N ASP A 409 -15.47 1.18 19.43
CA ASP A 409 -16.12 1.23 20.74
C ASP A 409 -17.41 2.07 20.66
N MET A 410 -18.43 1.60 21.37
CA MET A 410 -19.70 2.29 21.54
C MET A 410 -20.22 2.01 22.94
N ALA A 411 -20.85 3.00 23.57
CA ALA A 411 -21.31 2.91 24.95
C ALA A 411 -22.82 3.11 25.09
N LYS A 412 -23.39 2.48 26.13
CA LYS A 412 -24.77 2.69 26.57
C LYS A 412 -24.83 2.91 28.07
N GLN A 413 -25.94 3.46 28.55
CA GLN A 413 -26.19 3.55 29.98
C GLN A 413 -26.59 2.19 30.56
N ILE A 414 -25.86 1.75 31.57
CA ILE A 414 -26.15 0.56 32.37
C ILE A 414 -26.06 0.99 33.84
N ASN A 415 -27.15 0.87 34.58
CA ASN A 415 -27.26 1.29 35.98
C ASN A 415 -26.78 2.74 36.21
N GLY A 416 -27.20 3.66 35.34
CA GLY A 416 -26.87 5.09 35.43
C GLY A 416 -25.44 5.46 35.02
N ARG A 417 -24.63 4.52 34.51
CA ARG A 417 -23.26 4.77 34.06
C ARG A 417 -23.09 4.39 32.60
N TRP A 418 -22.37 5.23 31.86
CA TRP A 418 -21.92 4.90 30.50
C TRP A 418 -20.90 3.76 30.57
N GLN A 419 -21.15 2.71 29.79
CA GLN A 419 -20.28 1.54 29.67
C GLN A 419 -20.31 1.03 28.23
N THR A 420 -19.20 0.46 27.76
CA THR A 420 -19.15 -0.25 26.47
C THR A 420 -20.32 -1.24 26.34
N TYR A 421 -20.86 -1.36 25.14
CA TYR A 421 -21.93 -2.33 24.87
C TYR A 421 -21.51 -3.76 25.21
N PRO A 422 -22.31 -4.52 26.00
CA PRO A 422 -21.95 -5.89 26.40
C PRO A 422 -21.73 -6.84 25.21
N GLY A 423 -22.43 -6.64 24.10
CA GLY A 423 -22.30 -7.46 22.89
C GLY A 423 -21.03 -7.19 22.07
N LEU A 424 -20.29 -6.10 22.35
CA LEU A 424 -19.21 -5.64 21.48
C LEU A 424 -18.06 -6.65 21.38
N GLY A 425 -17.59 -7.16 22.52
CA GLY A 425 -16.48 -8.12 22.54
C GLY A 425 -16.80 -9.42 21.79
N ILE A 426 -18.04 -9.91 21.88
CA ILE A 426 -18.52 -11.08 21.15
C ILE A 426 -18.53 -10.80 19.65
N THR A 427 -19.04 -9.63 19.24
CA THR A 427 -19.07 -9.21 17.83
C THR A 427 -17.66 -9.11 17.24
N ILE A 428 -16.72 -8.45 17.93
CA ILE A 428 -15.33 -8.29 17.48
C ILE A 428 -14.67 -9.65 17.30
N LYS A 429 -14.78 -10.53 18.30
CA LYS A 429 -14.19 -11.87 18.22
C LYS A 429 -14.75 -12.66 17.03
N MET A 430 -16.06 -12.59 16.84
CA MET A 430 -16.75 -13.25 15.73
C MET A 430 -16.29 -12.72 14.36
N LEU A 431 -16.28 -11.40 14.16
CA LEU A 431 -15.89 -10.79 12.89
C LEU A 431 -14.43 -11.07 12.56
N ARG A 432 -13.55 -10.98 13.57
CA ARG A 432 -12.13 -11.32 13.43
C ARG A 432 -11.93 -12.78 13.00
N GLU A 433 -12.60 -13.71 13.69
CA GLU A 433 -12.54 -15.14 13.37
C GLU A 433 -13.00 -15.39 11.92
N VAL A 434 -14.18 -14.90 11.56
CA VAL A 434 -14.75 -15.07 10.21
C VAL A 434 -13.87 -14.43 9.14
N ALA A 435 -13.32 -13.24 9.37
CA ALA A 435 -12.43 -12.59 8.42
C ALA A 435 -11.18 -13.45 8.16
N LEU A 436 -10.47 -13.84 9.22
CA LEU A 436 -9.21 -14.59 9.10
C LEU A 436 -9.42 -15.99 8.49
N GLU A 437 -10.47 -16.71 8.89
CA GLU A 437 -10.82 -18.02 8.32
C GLU A 437 -11.14 -17.95 6.82
N ASN A 438 -11.64 -16.80 6.35
CA ASN A 438 -11.93 -16.57 4.94
C ASN A 438 -10.76 -15.90 4.20
N GLY A 439 -9.59 -15.74 4.83
CA GLY A 439 -8.37 -15.21 4.21
C GLY A 439 -8.33 -13.68 4.10
N LEU A 440 -9.12 -12.96 4.89
CA LEU A 440 -9.14 -11.50 4.93
C LEU A 440 -8.19 -11.00 6.02
N ALA A 441 -7.54 -9.87 5.80
CA ALA A 441 -6.99 -9.07 6.88
C ALA A 441 -8.12 -8.51 7.75
N TYR A 442 -7.87 -8.33 9.04
CA TYR A 442 -8.81 -7.72 9.98
C TYR A 442 -8.16 -6.54 10.71
N TRP A 443 -8.86 -5.40 10.75
CA TRP A 443 -8.45 -4.25 11.54
C TRP A 443 -9.39 -4.02 12.72
N ASP A 444 -8.85 -4.12 13.93
CA ASP A 444 -9.61 -3.98 15.17
C ASP A 444 -9.70 -2.50 15.58
N MET A 445 -10.73 -1.81 15.07
CA MET A 445 -10.97 -0.40 15.38
C MET A 445 -11.16 -0.17 16.88
N HIS A 446 -11.82 -1.08 17.60
CA HIS A 446 -11.98 -0.99 19.06
C HIS A 446 -10.63 -1.05 19.80
N ARG A 447 -9.73 -1.96 19.42
CA ARG A 447 -8.34 -2.00 19.96
C ARG A 447 -7.61 -0.69 19.68
N VAL A 448 -7.69 -0.19 18.45
CA VAL A 448 -7.06 1.06 18.01
C VAL A 448 -7.53 2.25 18.85
N MET A 449 -8.84 2.32 19.15
CA MET A 449 -9.42 3.39 19.97
C MET A 449 -8.93 3.42 21.42
N GLY A 450 -8.40 2.31 21.92
CA GLY A 450 -7.98 2.13 23.31
C GLY A 450 -8.85 1.13 24.09
N GLY A 451 -9.68 0.36 23.41
CA GLY A 451 -10.49 -0.72 23.99
C GLY A 451 -11.71 -0.24 24.78
N GLU A 452 -12.02 -0.96 25.85
CA GLU A 452 -13.23 -0.72 26.63
C GLU A 452 -13.32 0.73 27.14
N ASN A 453 -14.52 1.29 27.01
CA ASN A 453 -14.89 2.65 27.40
C ASN A 453 -14.10 3.74 26.67
N ALA A 454 -13.41 3.42 25.57
CA ALA A 454 -12.69 4.39 24.76
C ALA A 454 -13.61 5.46 24.20
N MET A 455 -14.79 5.12 23.71
CA MET A 455 -15.73 6.10 23.15
C MET A 455 -16.12 7.16 24.20
N ILE A 456 -16.33 6.76 25.45
CA ILE A 456 -16.60 7.70 26.57
C ILE A 456 -15.44 8.69 26.76
N LYS A 457 -14.19 8.22 26.60
CA LYS A 457 -13.00 9.08 26.67
C LYS A 457 -12.90 9.98 25.44
N TRP A 458 -13.24 9.48 24.25
CA TRP A 458 -13.22 10.22 22.99
C TRP A 458 -14.25 11.35 22.97
N VAL A 459 -15.44 11.14 23.53
CA VAL A 459 -16.47 12.19 23.73
C VAL A 459 -15.96 13.32 24.64
N LYS A 460 -15.15 12.98 25.65
CA LYS A 460 -14.61 13.94 26.64
C LYS A 460 -13.35 14.68 26.18
N LYS A 461 -12.80 14.38 25.00
CA LYS A 461 -11.63 15.12 24.47
C LYS A 461 -12.00 16.57 24.17
N SER A 462 -11.02 17.45 24.20
CA SER A 462 -11.16 18.85 23.80
C SER A 462 -10.16 19.15 22.66
N PRO A 463 -10.62 19.35 21.41
CA PRO A 463 -12.01 19.19 20.95
C PRO A 463 -12.49 17.72 20.92
N PRO A 464 -13.82 17.45 20.97
CA PRO A 464 -14.36 16.09 21.01
C PRO A 464 -14.07 15.25 19.77
N LEU A 465 -13.77 13.96 19.99
CA LEU A 465 -13.59 12.97 18.91
C LEU A 465 -14.83 12.08 18.72
N GLY A 466 -15.70 11.98 19.72
CA GLY A 466 -17.01 11.30 19.63
C GLY A 466 -18.17 12.26 19.88
N PHE A 467 -19.35 11.95 19.33
CA PHE A 467 -20.59 12.64 19.65
C PHE A 467 -21.17 12.18 20.99
N THR A 468 -22.03 12.99 21.59
CA THR A 468 -22.66 12.72 22.89
C THR A 468 -23.63 11.53 22.89
N ASP A 469 -23.93 10.96 21.71
CA ASP A 469 -24.61 9.68 21.60
C ASP A 469 -23.73 8.47 22.00
N HIS A 470 -22.42 8.69 22.18
CA HIS A 470 -21.42 7.67 22.50
C HIS A 470 -21.39 6.50 21.50
N VAL A 471 -21.71 6.77 20.24
CA VAL A 471 -21.67 5.80 19.14
C VAL A 471 -20.91 6.36 17.94
N HIS A 472 -21.18 7.60 17.52
CA HIS A 472 -20.65 8.15 16.28
C HIS A 472 -19.45 9.05 16.50
N PHE A 473 -18.49 9.05 15.57
CA PHE A 473 -17.37 9.98 15.60
C PHE A 473 -17.78 11.38 15.15
N THR A 474 -17.16 12.40 15.75
CA THR A 474 -17.13 13.73 15.13
C THR A 474 -16.31 13.67 13.83
N ARG A 475 -16.41 14.68 12.95
CA ARG A 475 -15.54 14.73 11.74
C ARG A 475 -14.05 14.66 12.10
N ARG A 476 -13.65 15.25 13.22
CA ARG A 476 -12.28 15.19 13.73
C ARG A 476 -11.92 13.78 14.20
N GLY A 477 -12.81 13.12 14.94
CA GLY A 477 -12.58 11.74 15.37
C GLY A 477 -12.48 10.76 14.20
N ALA A 478 -13.32 10.94 13.18
CA ALA A 478 -13.28 10.15 11.96
C ALA A 478 -11.98 10.37 11.18
N SER A 479 -11.54 11.62 11.01
CA SER A 479 -10.24 11.91 10.41
C SER A 479 -9.10 11.28 11.19
N TYR A 480 -9.11 11.42 12.53
CA TYR A 480 -8.08 10.82 13.37
C TYR A 480 -8.06 9.28 13.27
N MET A 481 -9.23 8.65 13.11
CA MET A 481 -9.31 7.21 12.83
C MET A 481 -8.70 6.85 11.48
N GLY A 482 -8.95 7.65 10.44
CA GLY A 482 -8.31 7.52 9.13
C GLY A 482 -6.78 7.66 9.22
N ASP A 483 -6.27 8.63 9.97
CA ASP A 483 -4.82 8.81 10.18
C ASP A 483 -4.17 7.58 10.84
N LEU A 484 -4.85 7.00 11.85
CA LEU A 484 -4.39 5.78 12.53
C LEU A 484 -4.40 4.55 11.61
N PHE A 485 -5.41 4.46 10.73
CA PHE A 485 -5.48 3.42 9.71
C PHE A 485 -4.31 3.54 8.73
N CYS A 486 -4.10 4.73 8.17
CA CYS A 486 -3.01 5.02 7.24
C CYS A 486 -1.65 4.78 7.86
N SER A 487 -1.43 5.26 9.09
CA SER A 487 -0.19 5.00 9.84
C SER A 487 0.10 3.51 9.99
N SER A 488 -0.94 2.68 10.18
CA SER A 488 -0.78 1.22 10.19
C SER A 488 -0.38 0.70 8.82
N LEU A 489 -1.10 1.09 7.76
CA LEU A 489 -0.84 0.63 6.39
C LEU A 489 0.57 1.01 5.92
N HIS A 490 1.06 2.20 6.26
CA HIS A 490 2.43 2.66 6.00
C HIS A 490 3.47 1.76 6.66
N MET A 491 3.24 1.22 7.87
CA MET A 491 4.17 0.25 8.47
C MET A 491 4.30 -1.05 7.67
N TYR A 492 3.24 -1.50 7.03
CA TYR A 492 3.31 -2.64 6.12
C TYR A 492 3.98 -2.27 4.80
N TYR A 493 3.74 -1.06 4.30
CA TYR A 493 4.38 -0.58 3.08
C TYR A 493 5.89 -0.35 3.26
N ASP A 494 6.31 0.24 4.37
CA ASP A 494 7.72 0.41 4.74
C ASP A 494 8.42 -0.95 4.85
N TYR A 495 7.76 -1.93 5.46
CA TYR A 495 8.27 -3.30 5.52
C TYR A 495 8.41 -3.94 4.14
N PHE A 496 7.41 -3.75 3.27
CA PHE A 496 7.45 -4.18 1.87
C PHE A 496 8.62 -3.54 1.11
N GLN A 497 8.79 -2.22 1.21
CA GLN A 497 9.91 -1.51 0.58
C GLN A 497 11.26 -1.94 1.15
N PHE A 498 11.36 -2.15 2.46
CA PHE A 498 12.58 -2.62 3.12
C PHE A 498 12.99 -4.00 2.59
N ARG A 499 12.03 -4.93 2.46
CA ARG A 499 12.25 -6.24 1.85
C ARG A 499 12.73 -6.13 0.41
N ASP A 500 12.06 -5.31 -0.39
CA ASP A 500 12.36 -5.13 -1.81
C ASP A 500 13.75 -4.54 -2.04
N ARG A 501 14.05 -3.40 -1.39
CA ARG A 501 15.34 -2.67 -1.47
C ARG A 501 16.54 -3.53 -1.10
N HIS A 502 16.37 -4.48 -0.20
CA HIS A 502 17.44 -5.35 0.28
C HIS A 502 17.37 -6.78 -0.27
N HIS A 503 16.46 -7.05 -1.20
CA HIS A 503 16.22 -8.35 -1.83
C HIS A 503 16.06 -9.47 -0.79
N LEU A 504 15.26 -9.20 0.25
CA LEU A 504 15.03 -10.11 1.37
C LEU A 504 13.95 -11.14 1.03
N ASN A 505 14.35 -12.18 0.29
CA ASN A 505 13.51 -13.35 0.09
C ASN A 505 13.41 -14.20 1.37
N ASP A 506 12.52 -15.19 1.38
CA ASP A 506 12.27 -16.06 2.53
C ASP A 506 13.53 -16.77 3.05
N SER A 507 14.44 -17.15 2.16
CA SER A 507 15.71 -17.78 2.55
C SER A 507 16.60 -16.80 3.31
N LYS A 508 16.75 -15.58 2.78
CA LYS A 508 17.58 -14.54 3.38
C LYS A 508 16.99 -14.06 4.71
N LEU A 509 15.66 -13.95 4.82
CA LEU A 509 14.98 -13.66 6.08
C LEU A 509 15.25 -14.74 7.13
N LYS A 510 15.18 -16.03 6.75
CA LYS A 510 15.54 -17.14 7.65
C LYS A 510 17.00 -17.07 8.11
N ASP A 511 17.92 -16.72 7.22
CA ASP A 511 19.34 -16.61 7.57
C ASP A 511 19.62 -15.43 8.51
N ILE A 512 18.98 -14.28 8.30
CA ILE A 512 19.06 -13.11 9.19
C ILE A 512 18.50 -13.45 10.59
N ARG A 513 17.36 -14.12 10.67
CA ARG A 513 16.77 -14.56 11.94
C ARG A 513 17.70 -15.53 12.69
N LYS A 514 18.21 -16.56 12.01
CA LYS A 514 19.19 -17.50 12.58
C LYS A 514 20.46 -16.79 13.08
N PHE A 515 20.93 -15.78 12.35
CA PHE A 515 22.07 -14.96 12.79
C PHE A 515 21.74 -14.19 14.07
N SER A 516 20.56 -13.58 14.15
CA SER A 516 20.06 -12.88 15.33
C SER A 516 19.97 -13.79 16.56
N ASP A 517 19.35 -14.97 16.40
CA ASP A 517 19.18 -15.96 17.46
C ASP A 517 20.53 -16.42 18.02
N LYS A 518 21.51 -16.69 17.15
CA LYS A 518 22.88 -17.04 17.56
C LYS A 518 23.56 -15.91 18.31
N LYS A 519 23.41 -14.67 17.85
CA LYS A 519 23.99 -13.48 18.50
C LYS A 519 23.38 -13.29 19.89
N GLN A 520 22.08 -13.49 20.05
CA GLN A 520 21.40 -13.41 21.33
C GLN A 520 21.83 -14.54 22.28
N ALA A 521 21.87 -15.79 21.81
CA ALA A 521 22.36 -16.92 22.60
C ALA A 521 23.81 -16.74 23.07
N ASN A 522 24.68 -16.21 22.20
CA ASN A 522 26.07 -15.89 22.58
C ASN A 522 26.13 -14.75 23.61
N ALA A 523 25.33 -13.70 23.47
CA ALA A 523 25.28 -12.61 24.44
C ALA A 523 24.77 -13.06 25.82
N ASP A 524 23.77 -13.95 25.86
CA ASP A 524 23.26 -14.52 27.10
C ASP A 524 24.29 -15.46 27.75
N THR A 525 25.03 -16.23 26.95
CA THR A 525 26.12 -17.09 27.44
C THR A 525 27.27 -16.26 28.03
N THR A 526 27.67 -15.17 27.37
CA THR A 526 28.72 -14.26 27.89
C THR A 526 28.28 -13.56 29.17
N LYS A 527 27.01 -13.12 29.28
CA LYS A 527 26.46 -12.56 30.53
C LYS A 527 26.47 -13.57 31.68
N VAL A 528 26.17 -14.85 31.41
CA VAL A 528 26.22 -15.92 32.41
C VAL A 528 27.67 -16.19 32.86
N ILE A 529 28.65 -16.12 31.94
CA ILE A 529 30.07 -16.27 32.28
C ILE A 529 30.58 -15.09 33.11
N ASP A 530 30.19 -13.85 32.79
CA ASP A 530 30.58 -12.66 33.56
C ASP A 530 29.94 -12.63 34.96
N LEU A 531 28.67 -13.02 35.10
CA LEU A 531 28.00 -13.19 36.40
C LEU A 531 28.64 -14.28 37.27
N ASN A 532 29.23 -15.31 36.65
CA ASN A 532 29.96 -16.36 37.36
C ASN A 532 31.39 -15.94 37.73
N LYS A 533 32.03 -15.06 36.95
CA LYS A 533 33.34 -14.47 37.30
C LYS A 533 33.23 -13.49 38.47
N GLU A 534 32.16 -12.70 38.57
CA GLU A 534 31.93 -11.83 39.74
C GLU A 534 31.66 -12.62 41.03
N LYS A 535 31.20 -13.88 40.95
CA LYS A 535 31.01 -14.76 42.10
C LYS A 535 32.23 -15.60 42.49
N LEU A 536 33.34 -15.52 41.74
CA LEU A 536 34.55 -16.32 41.94
C LEU A 536 35.77 -15.51 42.42
N ASN A 537 35.61 -14.22 42.74
CA ASN A 537 36.60 -13.48 43.51
C ASN A 537 36.10 -13.33 44.96
N PRO A 538 36.65 -14.12 45.92
CA PRO A 538 36.37 -13.96 47.35
C PRO A 538 36.96 -12.66 47.93
#